data_AF-A0A8J6DYN7-F1
#
_entry.id   AF-A0A8J6DYN7-F1
#
_cell.length_a   1.000
_cell.length_b   1.000
_cell.length_c   1.000
_cell.angle_alpha   90.00
_cell.angle_beta   90.00
_cell.angle_gamma   90.00
#
_symmetry.space_group_name_H-M   'P 1'
#
loop_
_entity.id
_entity.type
_entity.pdbx_description
1 polymer ?
#
loop_
_entity_poly.entity_id
_entity_poly.type
_entity_poly.pdbx_seq_one_letter_code
_entity_poly.pdbx_strand_id
1 'polypeptide(L)'
;MPGENTTTFQIEQLGDTTNGQPNNYMSIRLKNTSLAVASAIRRTILADVPTLAVDDVIIQENTSPIDDEILALRLGLIPLASGALADNMNRLKFTWDCDCSSGCEKCRYIFTVDQESNTLEPLSVTQDHFQSGDAGNSPDIDPKPFPVAPRVLRWREGVDCHEPAVSEGPIVITKLGKKQRLKLTCYARKGTGKLHAKWIPASNIALRRVPVIKLNPETLTDVVRQCPEQLEAYAELCPRDVFTCSIGEGIEVTDEAACIFCMNCLADLPDARLNNLVSVDMSTTEFILDIEGTGALTPDQMVQMAIRIMHEKTNAIKTDLLVRLGRQERHDSPDPDEMNDYGDGLDEAW
;
A
#
# COMPACT_ATOMS: atom_id res chain seq x y z
N MET A 1 23.11 -37.27 -5.47
CA MET A 1 23.01 -35.92 -4.90
C MET A 1 22.38 -35.03 -5.96
N PRO A 2 21.04 -34.88 -5.99
CA PRO A 2 20.42 -33.93 -6.91
C PRO A 2 20.72 -32.52 -6.39
N GLY A 3 21.17 -31.65 -7.29
CA GLY A 3 21.66 -30.31 -6.98
C GLY A 3 20.65 -29.47 -6.22
N GLU A 4 21.14 -28.78 -5.19
CA GLU A 4 20.45 -27.70 -4.52
C GLU A 4 20.22 -26.57 -5.55
N ASN A 5 19.10 -26.63 -6.25
CA ASN A 5 18.47 -25.43 -6.75
C ASN A 5 18.07 -24.64 -5.51
N THR A 6 18.94 -23.74 -5.05
CA THR A 6 18.55 -22.64 -4.16
C THR A 6 17.45 -21.90 -4.92
N THR A 7 16.20 -22.26 -4.64
CA THR A 7 15.01 -21.59 -5.17
C THR A 7 14.98 -20.22 -4.52
N THR A 8 15.72 -19.30 -5.11
CA THR A 8 15.84 -17.93 -4.66
C THR A 8 14.46 -17.31 -4.68
N PHE A 9 14.12 -16.61 -3.60
CA PHE A 9 12.96 -15.75 -3.52
C PHE A 9 13.05 -14.71 -4.64
N GLN A 10 12.04 -14.66 -5.50
CA GLN A 10 11.97 -13.72 -6.62
C GLN A 10 10.73 -12.86 -6.47
N ILE A 11 10.91 -11.55 -6.69
CA ILE A 11 9.82 -10.58 -6.79
C ILE A 11 9.78 -10.12 -8.24
N GLU A 12 8.64 -10.30 -8.88
CA GLU A 12 8.35 -9.74 -10.21
C GLU A 12 7.22 -8.71 -10.07
N GLN A 13 7.43 -7.49 -10.55
CA GLN A 13 6.36 -6.51 -10.64
C GLN A 13 5.43 -6.88 -11.80
N LEU A 14 4.14 -7.00 -11.53
CA LEU A 14 3.12 -7.29 -12.54
C LEU A 14 2.58 -5.97 -13.10
N GLY A 15 3.03 -5.62 -14.31
CA GLY A 15 2.58 -4.45 -15.05
C GLY A 15 3.34 -3.16 -14.72
N ASP A 16 3.77 -2.47 -15.77
CA ASP A 16 4.31 -1.12 -15.68
C ASP A 16 3.19 -0.11 -15.41
N THR A 17 3.50 0.83 -14.53
CA THR A 17 2.81 2.11 -14.29
C THR A 17 2.77 3.04 -15.52
N THR A 18 2.94 2.53 -16.74
CA THR A 18 3.02 3.34 -17.98
C THR A 18 1.71 3.42 -18.77
N ASN A 19 0.66 2.69 -18.37
CA ASN A 19 -0.69 2.84 -18.92
C ASN A 19 -1.66 3.46 -17.90
N GLY A 20 -1.45 4.73 -17.55
CA GLY A 20 -2.45 5.56 -16.86
C GLY A 20 -2.87 5.13 -15.44
N GLN A 21 -2.21 4.15 -14.85
CA GLN A 21 -2.47 3.71 -13.47
C GLN A 21 -1.77 4.65 -12.46
N PRO A 22 -2.42 5.02 -11.35
CA PRO A 22 -1.89 5.98 -10.37
C PRO A 22 -0.68 5.44 -9.61
N ASN A 23 0.26 6.33 -9.23
CA ASN A 23 1.47 6.07 -8.40
C ASN A 23 1.22 5.36 -7.03
N ASN A 24 -0.01 4.97 -6.70
CA ASN A 24 -0.42 4.41 -5.42
C ASN A 24 -0.83 2.92 -5.49
N TYR A 25 -0.76 2.26 -6.65
CA TYR A 25 -1.05 0.83 -6.78
C TYR A 25 0.16 0.05 -7.30
N MET A 26 0.40 -1.13 -6.74
CA MET A 26 1.46 -2.04 -7.17
C MET A 26 1.02 -3.48 -6.98
N SER A 27 1.25 -4.33 -7.99
CA SER A 27 1.08 -5.78 -7.89
C SER A 27 2.44 -6.46 -7.99
N ILE A 28 2.76 -7.32 -7.03
CA ILE A 28 4.01 -8.10 -7.03
C ILE A 28 3.71 -9.60 -6.97
N ARG A 29 4.41 -10.37 -7.82
CA ARG A 29 4.42 -11.83 -7.79
C ARG A 29 5.61 -12.31 -6.97
N LEU A 30 5.33 -13.05 -5.91
CA LEU A 30 6.30 -13.68 -5.02
C LEU A 30 6.45 -15.15 -5.42
N LYS A 31 7.60 -15.53 -5.98
CA LYS A 31 7.91 -16.93 -6.33
C LYS A 31 8.77 -17.58 -5.26
N ASN A 32 8.69 -18.90 -5.17
CA ASN A 32 9.50 -19.73 -4.26
C ASN A 32 9.39 -19.34 -2.79
N THR A 33 8.19 -18.94 -2.34
CA THR A 33 7.98 -18.53 -0.94
C THR A 33 6.89 -19.37 -0.28
N SER A 34 6.79 -19.27 1.05
CA SER A 34 5.69 -19.89 1.79
C SER A 34 4.62 -18.84 2.08
N LEU A 35 3.39 -19.31 2.31
CA LEU A 35 2.28 -18.44 2.74
C LEU A 35 2.64 -17.63 4.00
N ALA A 36 3.43 -18.23 4.91
CA ALA A 36 3.82 -17.58 6.16
C ALA A 36 4.67 -16.33 5.91
N VAL A 37 5.64 -16.41 4.98
CA VAL A 37 6.51 -15.28 4.62
C VAL A 37 5.72 -14.21 3.85
N ALA A 38 4.94 -14.60 2.84
CA ALA A 38 4.10 -13.66 2.09
C ALA A 38 3.10 -12.93 3.01
N SER A 39 2.48 -13.64 3.95
CA SER A 39 1.59 -13.06 4.96
C SER A 39 2.34 -12.21 5.99
N ALA A 40 3.59 -12.54 6.31
CA ALA A 40 4.42 -11.70 7.19
C ALA A 40 4.72 -10.35 6.55
N ILE A 41 5.06 -10.30 5.26
CA ILE A 41 5.23 -9.04 4.51
C ILE A 41 3.93 -8.21 4.58
N ARG A 42 2.79 -8.82 4.22
CA ARG A 42 1.47 -8.16 4.28
C ARG A 42 1.19 -7.56 5.67
N ARG A 43 1.38 -8.36 6.73
CA ARG A 43 1.09 -7.92 8.11
C ARG A 43 2.06 -6.83 8.57
N THR A 44 3.33 -6.91 8.18
CA THR A 44 4.32 -5.90 8.55
C THR A 44 3.97 -4.55 7.91
N ILE A 45 3.54 -4.53 6.65
CA ILE A 45 3.06 -3.31 5.99
C ILE A 45 1.88 -2.70 6.76
N LEU A 46 0.88 -3.51 7.13
CA LEU A 46 -0.32 -3.02 7.82
C LEU A 46 -0.05 -2.59 9.26
N ALA A 47 0.84 -3.28 9.97
CA ALA A 47 0.94 -3.16 11.43
C ALA A 47 2.16 -2.35 11.88
N ASP A 48 3.29 -2.49 11.20
CA ASP A 48 4.59 -2.04 11.71
C ASP A 48 5.21 -0.90 10.89
N VAL A 49 4.86 -0.75 9.61
CA VAL A 49 5.37 0.37 8.81
C VAL A 49 4.86 1.69 9.40
N PRO A 50 5.75 2.61 9.80
CA PRO A 50 5.35 3.85 10.44
C PRO A 50 4.91 4.91 9.43
N THR A 51 3.95 5.74 9.83
CA THR A 51 3.49 6.90 9.06
C THR A 51 3.26 8.10 9.98
N LEU A 52 3.03 9.28 9.39
CA LEU A 52 2.60 10.47 10.10
C LEU A 52 1.08 10.62 10.00
N ALA A 53 0.44 10.88 11.14
CA ALA A 53 -0.97 11.23 11.21
C ALA A 53 -1.21 12.24 12.33
N VAL A 54 -2.30 13.00 12.24
CA VAL A 54 -2.72 13.92 13.30
C VAL A 54 -3.13 13.12 14.53
N ASP A 55 -2.55 13.46 15.68
CA ASP A 55 -2.81 12.80 16.96
C ASP A 55 -3.54 13.69 17.93
N ASP A 56 -3.01 14.88 18.17
CA ASP A 56 -3.62 15.87 19.06
C ASP A 56 -4.17 17.04 18.23
N VAL A 57 -5.36 17.53 18.58
CA VAL A 57 -5.99 18.71 17.96
C VAL A 57 -6.36 19.69 19.07
N ILE A 58 -5.81 20.90 19.00
CA ILE A 58 -6.20 22.03 19.86
C ILE A 58 -7.15 22.91 19.06
N ILE A 59 -8.41 22.93 19.48
CA ILE A 59 -9.44 23.80 18.90
C ILE A 59 -9.44 25.10 19.69
N GLN A 60 -9.14 26.21 19.01
CA GLN A 60 -9.18 27.55 19.59
C GLN A 60 -10.57 28.17 19.43
N GLU A 61 -11.18 27.96 18.26
CA GLU A 61 -12.50 28.48 17.93
C GLU A 61 -13.19 27.50 16.96
N ASN A 62 -14.33 26.93 17.36
CA ASN A 62 -15.19 26.17 16.46
C ASN A 62 -16.63 26.67 16.61
N THR A 63 -17.12 27.34 15.58
CA THR A 63 -18.53 27.73 15.47
C THR A 63 -19.23 27.00 14.32
N SER A 64 -18.59 25.95 13.78
CA SER A 64 -19.13 25.12 12.72
C SER A 64 -20.25 24.21 13.23
N PRO A 65 -21.04 23.59 12.34
CA PRO A 65 -22.10 22.65 12.73
C PRO A 65 -21.59 21.28 13.20
N ILE A 66 -20.28 21.02 13.14
CA ILE A 66 -19.68 19.74 13.51
C ILE A 66 -19.07 19.86 14.90
N ASP A 67 -19.40 18.90 15.76
CA ASP A 67 -18.86 18.80 17.12
C ASP A 67 -17.34 18.56 17.11
N ASP A 68 -16.68 19.06 18.15
CA ASP A 68 -15.22 19.09 18.28
C ASP A 68 -14.58 17.70 18.18
N GLU A 69 -15.18 16.68 18.81
CA GLU A 69 -14.68 15.30 18.80
C GLU A 69 -14.79 14.65 17.42
N ILE A 70 -15.86 14.96 16.67
CA ILE A 70 -16.07 14.46 15.32
C ILE A 70 -15.09 15.13 14.36
N LEU A 71 -14.85 16.43 14.56
CA LEU A 71 -13.85 17.17 13.81
C LEU A 71 -12.44 16.62 14.05
N ALA A 72 -12.07 16.39 15.30
CA ALA A 72 -10.79 15.80 15.68
C ALA A 72 -10.60 14.40 15.07
N LEU A 73 -11.63 13.55 15.11
CA LEU A 73 -11.61 12.23 14.48
C LEU A 73 -11.37 12.33 12.96
N ARG A 74 -12.06 13.25 12.27
CA ARG A 74 -11.89 13.45 10.83
C ARG A 74 -10.47 13.92 10.50
N LEU A 75 -9.94 14.88 11.23
CA LEU A 75 -8.58 15.40 11.04
C LEU A 75 -7.53 14.30 11.26
N GLY A 76 -7.76 13.41 12.22
CA GLY A 76 -6.89 12.26 12.49
C GLY A 76 -6.79 11.25 11.35
N LEU A 77 -7.82 11.14 10.51
CA LEU A 77 -7.90 10.18 9.40
C LEU A 77 -7.41 10.73 8.06
N ILE A 78 -6.98 12.00 8.00
CA ILE A 78 -6.42 12.58 6.79
C ILE A 78 -4.99 12.03 6.61
N PRO A 79 -4.69 11.31 5.52
CA PRO A 79 -3.35 10.79 5.28
C PRO A 79 -2.38 11.95 5.02
N LEU A 80 -1.19 11.89 5.62
CA LEU A 80 -0.13 12.88 5.41
C LEU A 80 0.98 12.27 4.54
N ALA A 81 1.49 13.06 3.60
CA ALA A 81 2.61 12.68 2.75
C ALA A 81 3.80 12.34 3.63
N SER A 82 4.23 11.09 3.56
CA SER A 82 5.37 10.52 4.28
C SER A 82 6.43 10.00 3.31
N GLY A 83 6.10 9.82 2.03
CA GLY A 83 6.94 9.14 1.04
C GLY A 83 8.13 9.97 0.54
N ALA A 84 7.95 11.27 0.32
CA ALA A 84 9.08 12.18 0.08
C ALA A 84 9.94 12.42 1.33
N LEU A 85 9.53 11.84 2.47
CA LEU A 85 10.09 12.02 3.80
C LEU A 85 10.67 10.71 4.36
N ALA A 86 11.01 9.70 3.54
CA ALA A 86 11.57 8.44 4.06
C ALA A 86 12.82 8.65 4.95
N ASP A 87 13.66 9.63 4.62
CA ASP A 87 14.79 10.05 5.48
C ASP A 87 14.33 10.87 6.68
N ASN A 88 13.33 11.72 6.51
CA ASN A 88 12.74 12.52 7.59
C ASN A 88 11.93 11.68 8.60
N MET A 89 11.40 10.52 8.20
CA MET A 89 10.76 9.54 9.08
C MET A 89 11.79 8.95 10.07
N ASN A 90 13.07 8.89 9.68
CA ASN A 90 14.16 8.53 10.60
C ASN A 90 14.53 9.71 11.51
N ARG A 91 14.35 10.96 11.05
CA ARG A 91 14.59 12.18 11.84
C ARG A 91 13.53 12.39 12.93
N LEU A 92 12.27 12.05 12.64
CA LEU A 92 11.20 12.08 13.62
C LEU A 92 11.24 10.83 14.51
N LYS A 93 11.46 11.05 15.81
CA LYS A 93 11.39 9.99 16.83
C LYS A 93 9.94 9.66 17.12
N PHE A 94 9.70 8.40 17.50
CA PHE A 94 8.42 8.05 18.12
C PHE A 94 8.26 8.81 19.44
N THR A 95 7.01 9.07 19.82
CA THR A 95 6.73 9.85 21.06
C THR A 95 7.29 9.16 22.31
N TRP A 96 7.30 7.81 22.35
CA TRP A 96 7.84 7.05 23.47
C TRP A 96 9.38 6.92 23.47
N ASP A 97 10.04 7.19 22.34
CA ASP A 97 11.51 7.20 22.22
C ASP A 97 12.09 8.62 22.42
N CYS A 98 11.24 9.59 22.73
CA CYS A 98 11.62 10.98 22.89
C CYS A 98 11.63 11.38 24.37
N ASP A 99 12.66 12.12 24.79
CA ASP A 99 12.86 12.53 26.18
C ASP A 99 11.90 13.66 26.65
N CYS A 100 10.99 14.11 25.78
CA CYS A 100 10.07 15.20 26.08
C CYS A 100 8.68 14.70 26.50
N SER A 101 8.07 15.33 27.50
CA SER A 101 6.71 15.01 27.95
C SER A 101 5.61 15.70 27.13
N SER A 102 5.88 16.92 26.64
CA SER A 102 4.88 17.80 26.00
C SER A 102 5.01 17.93 24.49
N GLY A 103 5.98 17.22 23.89
CA GLY A 103 6.28 17.23 22.46
C GLY A 103 7.28 18.31 22.03
N CYS A 104 8.27 17.94 21.22
CA CYS A 104 9.30 18.81 20.67
C CYS A 104 9.35 18.70 19.13
N GLU A 105 10.16 19.54 18.50
CA GLU A 105 10.39 19.58 17.04
C GLU A 105 10.86 18.24 16.44
N LYS A 106 11.40 17.33 17.26
CA LYS A 106 11.91 16.02 16.85
C LYS A 106 10.88 14.90 16.92
N CYS A 107 9.71 15.11 17.55
CA CYS A 107 8.71 14.05 17.73
C CYS A 107 7.32 14.40 17.21
N ARG A 108 7.09 15.65 16.80
CA ARG A 108 5.82 16.09 16.23
C ARG A 108 6.02 17.15 15.16
N TYR A 109 5.02 17.27 14.30
CA TYR A 109 4.90 18.32 13.30
C TYR A 109 3.57 19.07 13.50
N ILE A 110 3.58 20.38 13.32
CA ILE A 110 2.47 21.28 13.68
C ILE A 110 1.84 21.85 12.41
N PHE A 111 0.53 21.70 12.29
CA PHE A 111 -0.31 22.36 11.29
C PHE A 111 -1.31 23.30 11.95
N THR A 112 -1.64 24.40 11.27
CA THR A 112 -2.67 25.34 11.71
C THR A 112 -3.70 25.51 10.60
N VAL A 113 -4.97 25.61 10.99
CA VAL A 113 -6.08 25.96 10.11
C VAL A 113 -6.81 27.13 10.76
N ASP A 114 -6.91 28.25 10.05
CA ASP A 114 -7.70 29.43 10.45
C ASP A 114 -8.54 29.87 9.24
N GLN A 115 -9.84 29.59 9.28
CA GLN A 115 -10.76 29.85 8.18
C GLN A 115 -12.06 30.47 8.72
N GLU A 116 -12.53 31.53 8.08
CA GLU A 116 -13.79 32.21 8.41
C GLU A 116 -14.62 32.44 7.15
N SER A 117 -15.91 32.09 7.22
CA SER A 117 -16.84 32.28 6.11
C SER A 117 -17.54 33.62 6.21
N ASN A 118 -17.25 34.52 5.28
CA ASN A 118 -17.89 35.84 5.17
C ASN A 118 -18.99 35.89 4.09
N THR A 119 -19.08 34.85 3.26
CA THR A 119 -19.99 34.77 2.11
C THR A 119 -21.35 34.19 2.49
N LEU A 120 -22.35 34.40 1.63
CA LEU A 120 -23.66 33.73 1.74
C LEU A 120 -23.57 32.25 1.34
N GLU A 121 -22.64 31.91 0.45
CA GLU A 121 -22.36 30.52 0.07
C GLU A 121 -21.52 29.82 1.15
N PRO A 122 -21.80 28.54 1.46
CA PRO A 122 -21.03 27.77 2.43
C PRO A 122 -19.58 27.56 1.96
N LEU A 123 -18.61 27.97 2.79
CA LEU A 123 -17.19 27.71 2.56
C LEU A 123 -16.88 26.26 2.94
N SER A 124 -16.36 25.46 2.01
CA SER A 124 -15.88 24.11 2.32
C SER A 124 -14.44 24.17 2.81
N VAL A 125 -14.21 23.84 4.08
CA VAL A 125 -12.87 23.75 4.63
C VAL A 125 -12.30 22.39 4.26
N THR A 126 -11.25 22.39 3.45
CA THR A 126 -10.57 21.18 2.98
C THR A 126 -9.16 21.07 3.55
N GLN A 127 -8.50 19.93 3.26
CA GLN A 127 -7.11 19.69 3.63
C GLN A 127 -6.11 20.73 3.08
N ASP A 128 -6.44 21.41 1.97
CA ASP A 128 -5.55 22.39 1.32
C ASP A 128 -5.37 23.65 2.17
N HIS A 129 -6.26 23.87 3.14
CA HIS A 129 -6.16 24.98 4.08
C HIS A 129 -5.19 24.71 5.26
N PHE A 130 -4.51 23.55 5.27
CA PHE A 130 -3.47 23.27 6.26
C PHE A 130 -2.24 24.13 5.99
N GLN A 131 -1.86 24.93 6.97
CA GLN A 131 -0.65 25.74 6.94
C GLN A 131 0.38 25.12 7.86
N SER A 132 1.58 24.85 7.36
CA SER A 132 2.72 24.50 8.21
C SER A 132 3.10 25.71 9.05
N GLY A 133 3.06 25.60 10.37
CA GLY A 133 3.63 26.65 11.22
C GLY A 133 5.16 26.64 11.09
N ASP A 134 5.80 27.80 10.93
CA ASP A 134 7.27 27.87 10.98
C ASP A 134 7.81 27.82 12.42
N ALA A 135 6.97 28.16 13.41
CA ALA A 135 7.32 28.09 14.82
C ALA A 135 7.04 26.69 15.41
N GLY A 136 8.07 26.03 15.93
CA GLY A 136 7.95 24.74 16.63
C GLY A 136 7.98 23.50 15.73
N ASN A 137 8.32 23.66 14.45
CA ASN A 137 8.67 22.59 13.52
C ASN A 137 10.18 22.59 13.27
N SER A 138 10.78 21.40 13.14
CA SER A 138 12.20 21.30 12.83
C SER A 138 12.49 21.89 11.42
N PRO A 139 13.46 22.80 11.29
CA PRO A 139 13.84 23.37 9.99
C PRO A 139 14.51 22.33 9.08
N ASP A 140 14.99 21.22 9.64
CA ASP A 140 15.68 20.15 8.91
C ASP A 140 14.70 19.23 8.16
N ILE A 141 13.38 19.34 8.39
CA ILE A 141 12.37 18.52 7.72
C ILE A 141 11.98 19.19 6.39
N ASP A 142 12.61 18.75 5.31
CA ASP A 142 12.30 19.14 3.94
C ASP A 142 12.22 17.90 3.04
N PRO A 143 11.17 17.71 2.21
CA PRO A 143 9.95 18.52 2.15
C PRO A 143 9.12 18.42 3.43
N LYS A 144 8.47 19.53 3.79
CA LYS A 144 7.49 19.59 4.88
C LYS A 144 6.35 18.58 4.63
N PRO A 145 5.89 17.81 5.64
CA PRO A 145 4.73 16.94 5.49
C PRO A 145 3.50 17.76 5.09
N PHE A 146 2.66 17.24 4.20
CA PHE A 146 1.43 17.88 3.76
C PHE A 146 0.29 16.87 3.64
N PRO A 147 -0.98 17.26 3.84
CA PRO A 147 -2.12 16.38 3.64
C PRO A 147 -2.22 15.89 2.19
N VAL A 148 -2.49 14.59 2.02
CA VAL A 148 -2.62 13.97 0.70
C VAL A 148 -4.09 13.75 0.38
N ALA A 149 -4.52 14.26 -0.79
CA ALA A 149 -5.83 13.93 -1.32
C ALA A 149 -5.88 12.45 -1.73
N PRO A 150 -6.84 11.65 -1.22
CA PRO A 150 -7.16 10.38 -1.84
C PRO A 150 -7.71 10.67 -3.24
N ARG A 151 -7.45 9.77 -4.19
CA ARG A 151 -8.20 9.76 -5.45
C ARG A 151 -9.64 9.37 -5.14
N VAL A 152 -10.50 10.37 -5.00
CA VAL A 152 -11.93 10.13 -4.81
C VAL A 152 -12.54 9.81 -6.17
N LEU A 153 -13.03 8.58 -6.34
CA LEU A 153 -13.96 8.28 -7.44
C LEU A 153 -15.21 9.11 -7.19
N ARG A 154 -15.40 10.18 -7.97
CA ARG A 154 -16.66 10.92 -7.93
C ARG A 154 -17.50 10.52 -9.14
N TRP A 155 -18.74 10.17 -8.88
CA TRP A 155 -19.73 10.13 -9.92
C TRP A 155 -19.88 11.55 -10.47
N ARG A 156 -19.57 11.73 -11.75
CA ARG A 156 -19.74 13.03 -12.41
C ARG A 156 -21.23 13.29 -12.53
N GLU A 157 -21.74 14.34 -11.89
CA GLU A 157 -23.12 14.77 -12.10
C GLU A 157 -23.31 15.11 -13.59
N GLY A 158 -24.24 14.41 -14.26
CA GLY A 158 -24.60 14.67 -15.65
C GLY A 158 -23.89 13.85 -16.74
N VAL A 159 -23.15 12.79 -16.40
CA VAL A 159 -22.66 11.79 -17.37
C VAL A 159 -23.30 10.45 -17.01
N ASP A 160 -23.80 9.74 -18.03
CA ASP A 160 -24.47 8.45 -17.88
C ASP A 160 -23.76 7.52 -16.88
N CYS A 161 -24.57 6.82 -16.10
CA CYS A 161 -24.25 6.05 -14.90
C CYS A 161 -23.27 4.87 -15.05
N HIS A 162 -22.40 4.84 -16.06
CA HIS A 162 -21.56 3.70 -16.39
C HIS A 162 -20.07 3.88 -16.12
N GLU A 163 -19.57 5.08 -15.82
CA GLU A 163 -18.15 5.27 -15.48
C GLU A 163 -17.94 6.29 -14.34
N PRO A 164 -17.38 5.88 -13.18
CA PRO A 164 -16.96 6.82 -12.16
C PRO A 164 -15.78 7.65 -12.69
N ALA A 165 -15.95 8.97 -12.83
CA ALA A 165 -14.84 9.84 -13.14
C ALA A 165 -13.93 9.96 -11.91
N VAL A 166 -12.67 9.56 -12.05
CA VAL A 166 -11.63 9.89 -11.06
C VAL A 166 -11.50 11.42 -11.07
N SER A 167 -12.04 12.12 -10.08
CA SER A 167 -11.74 13.54 -9.90
C SER A 167 -10.92 13.71 -8.63
N GLU A 168 -9.72 14.24 -8.81
CA GLU A 168 -8.84 14.61 -7.71
C GLU A 168 -9.43 15.84 -7.02
N GLY A 169 -10.29 15.58 -6.04
CA GLY A 169 -10.89 16.60 -5.20
C GLY A 169 -10.30 16.53 -3.79
N PRO A 170 -10.07 17.67 -3.13
CA PRO A 170 -9.51 17.67 -1.79
C PRO A 170 -10.50 17.09 -0.77
N ILE A 171 -9.97 16.54 0.33
CA ILE A 171 -10.79 16.01 1.43
C ILE A 171 -11.52 17.17 2.11
N VAL A 172 -12.86 17.12 2.13
CA VAL A 172 -13.69 18.09 2.84
C VAL A 172 -13.77 17.69 4.31
N ILE A 173 -13.36 18.61 5.19
CA ILE A 173 -13.33 18.40 6.63
C ILE A 173 -14.67 18.83 7.23
N THR A 174 -15.06 20.08 6.97
CA THR A 174 -16.32 20.69 7.40
C THR A 174 -16.79 21.75 6.40
N LYS A 175 -18.02 22.22 6.56
CA LYS A 175 -18.58 23.35 5.81
C LYS A 175 -18.97 24.45 6.78
N LEU A 176 -18.58 25.68 6.47
CA LEU A 176 -18.84 26.87 7.27
C LEU A 176 -19.91 27.72 6.57
N GLY A 177 -21.02 27.93 7.26
CA GLY A 177 -22.02 28.95 6.92
C GLY A 177 -21.53 30.36 7.25
N LYS A 178 -22.30 31.36 6.83
CA LYS A 178 -21.96 32.78 7.03
C LYS A 178 -21.68 33.09 8.51
N LYS A 179 -20.56 33.78 8.78
CA LYS A 179 -20.03 34.13 10.11
C LYS A 179 -19.59 32.95 10.98
N GLN A 180 -19.49 31.75 10.42
CA GLN A 180 -18.83 30.65 11.12
C GLN A 180 -17.34 30.67 10.84
N ARG A 181 -16.58 30.35 11.88
CA ARG A 181 -15.13 30.30 11.91
C ARG A 181 -14.64 28.98 12.49
N LEU A 182 -13.54 28.50 11.94
CA LEU A 182 -12.79 27.37 12.44
C LEU A 182 -11.32 27.77 12.60
N LYS A 183 -10.83 27.71 13.84
CA LYS A 183 -9.43 27.94 14.18
C LYS A 183 -8.91 26.81 15.06
N LEU A 184 -7.93 26.08 14.55
CA LEU A 184 -7.36 24.93 15.24
C LEU A 184 -5.88 24.73 14.91
N THR A 185 -5.21 23.98 15.77
CA THR A 185 -3.83 23.53 15.63
C THR A 185 -3.78 22.02 15.76
N CYS A 186 -3.22 21.35 14.76
CA CYS A 186 -3.04 19.90 14.72
C CYS A 186 -1.58 19.53 14.98
N TYR A 187 -1.36 18.53 15.82
CA TYR A 187 -0.05 17.91 16.03
C TYR A 187 -0.01 16.55 15.35
N ALA A 188 0.77 16.43 14.29
CA ALA A 188 1.06 15.18 13.64
C ALA A 188 2.22 14.46 14.31
N ARG A 189 2.05 13.16 14.58
CA ARG A 189 3.05 12.32 15.24
C ARG A 189 3.30 11.06 14.42
N LYS A 190 4.52 10.53 14.55
CA LYS A 190 4.90 9.24 13.98
C LYS A 190 4.26 8.12 14.80
N GLY A 191 3.59 7.20 14.12
CA GLY A 191 2.94 6.04 14.74
C GLY A 191 2.88 4.85 13.79
N THR A 192 2.33 3.74 14.27
CA THR A 192 2.20 2.49 13.52
C THR A 192 0.76 2.00 13.54
N GLY A 193 0.37 1.19 12.55
CA GLY A 193 -0.98 0.62 12.45
C GLY A 193 -1.41 -0.22 13.66
N LYS A 194 -0.46 -0.73 14.45
CA LYS A 194 -0.73 -1.40 15.73
C LYS A 194 -1.40 -0.50 16.76
N LEU A 195 -1.10 0.79 16.75
CA LEU A 195 -1.66 1.75 17.70
C LEU A 195 -3.06 2.19 17.27
N HIS A 196 -3.21 2.54 16.01
CA HIS A 196 -4.49 2.98 15.45
C HIS A 196 -4.48 2.87 13.92
N ALA A 197 -5.64 2.62 13.33
CA ALA A 197 -5.80 2.46 11.87
C ALA A 197 -5.37 3.69 11.06
N LYS A 198 -5.38 4.89 11.67
CA LYS A 198 -4.95 6.15 11.03
C LYS A 198 -3.50 6.16 10.57
N TRP A 199 -2.66 5.29 11.14
CA TRP A 199 -1.25 5.16 10.76
C TRP A 199 -1.00 4.02 9.76
N ILE A 200 -2.05 3.37 9.24
CA ILE A 200 -1.89 2.33 8.22
C ILE A 200 -1.61 3.03 6.86
N PRO A 201 -0.46 2.78 6.21
CA PRO A 201 -0.09 3.41 4.95
C PRO A 201 -0.86 2.88 3.74
N ALA A 202 -1.46 1.69 3.87
CA ALA A 202 -2.17 1.00 2.81
C ALA A 202 -3.69 1.04 3.01
N SER A 203 -4.42 1.32 1.93
CA SER A 203 -5.87 1.20 1.88
C SER A 203 -6.28 -0.28 1.83
N ASN A 204 -5.62 -1.04 0.95
CA ASN A 204 -5.88 -2.46 0.77
C ASN A 204 -4.58 -3.21 0.44
N ILE A 205 -4.45 -4.43 0.98
CA ILE A 205 -3.40 -5.35 0.59
C ILE A 205 -3.99 -6.75 0.41
N ALA A 206 -4.20 -7.15 -0.83
CA ALA A 206 -4.74 -8.45 -1.17
C ALA A 206 -3.59 -9.46 -1.37
N LEU A 207 -3.65 -10.57 -0.65
CA LEU A 207 -2.75 -11.71 -0.85
C LEU A 207 -3.54 -12.84 -1.48
N ARG A 208 -3.17 -13.23 -2.69
CA ARG A 208 -3.81 -14.29 -3.46
C ARG A 208 -2.78 -15.34 -3.89
N ARG A 209 -3.20 -16.59 -3.98
CA ARG A 209 -2.36 -17.67 -4.53
C ARG A 209 -2.47 -17.64 -6.04
N VAL A 210 -1.38 -17.91 -6.73
CA VAL A 210 -1.42 -18.08 -8.19
C VAL A 210 -2.21 -19.37 -8.48
N PRO A 211 -3.21 -19.35 -9.37
CA PRO A 211 -3.92 -20.55 -9.81
C PRO A 211 -3.00 -21.40 -10.70
N VAL A 212 -3.04 -22.70 -10.50
CA VAL A 212 -2.37 -23.69 -11.34
C VAL A 212 -3.45 -24.35 -12.18
N ILE A 213 -3.58 -23.89 -13.42
CA ILE A 213 -4.58 -24.38 -14.36
C ILE A 213 -3.91 -25.42 -15.26
N LYS A 214 -4.42 -26.65 -15.27
CA LYS A 214 -3.93 -27.72 -16.15
C LYS A 214 -5.04 -28.18 -17.07
N LEU A 215 -4.72 -28.22 -18.35
CA LEU A 215 -5.57 -28.79 -19.39
C LEU A 215 -5.25 -30.28 -19.55
N ASN A 216 -6.27 -31.12 -19.67
CA ASN A 216 -6.08 -32.53 -19.96
C ASN A 216 -5.93 -32.72 -21.49
N PRO A 217 -4.76 -33.18 -21.98
CA PRO A 217 -4.46 -33.25 -23.41
C PRO A 217 -5.30 -34.30 -24.16
N GLU A 218 -5.68 -35.38 -23.49
CA GLU A 218 -6.50 -36.45 -24.08
C GLU A 218 -7.90 -35.93 -24.39
N THR A 219 -8.56 -35.34 -23.39
CA THR A 219 -9.88 -34.74 -23.56
C THR A 219 -9.86 -33.54 -24.51
N LEU A 220 -8.78 -32.75 -24.51
CA LEU A 220 -8.64 -31.62 -25.43
C LEU A 220 -8.60 -32.10 -26.88
N THR A 221 -7.81 -33.13 -27.18
CA THR A 221 -7.71 -33.71 -28.53
C THR A 221 -9.06 -34.26 -29.00
N ASP A 222 -9.80 -34.92 -28.11
CA ASP A 222 -11.12 -35.48 -28.43
C ASP A 222 -12.16 -34.38 -28.69
N VAL A 223 -12.17 -33.31 -27.90
CA VAL A 223 -13.09 -32.18 -28.07
C VAL A 223 -12.77 -31.40 -29.35
N VAL A 224 -11.49 -31.13 -29.64
CA VAL A 224 -11.07 -30.44 -30.88
C VAL A 224 -11.51 -31.21 -32.12
N ARG A 225 -11.42 -32.56 -32.11
CA ARG A 225 -11.85 -33.40 -33.24
C ARG A 225 -13.36 -33.48 -33.40
N GLN A 226 -14.09 -33.58 -32.30
CA GLN A 226 -15.51 -33.92 -32.33
C GLN A 226 -16.40 -32.67 -32.37
N CYS A 227 -16.06 -31.62 -31.61
CA CYS A 227 -16.90 -30.44 -31.42
C CYS A 227 -16.05 -29.17 -31.14
N PRO A 228 -15.31 -28.64 -32.13
CA PRO A 228 -14.47 -27.45 -31.93
C PRO A 228 -15.27 -26.18 -31.58
N GLU A 229 -16.51 -26.05 -32.05
CA GLU A 229 -17.39 -24.89 -31.77
C GLU A 229 -17.72 -24.72 -30.27
N GLN A 230 -17.69 -25.79 -29.49
CA GLN A 230 -17.98 -25.74 -28.05
C GLN A 230 -16.81 -25.14 -27.25
N LEU A 231 -15.59 -25.09 -27.80
CA LEU A 231 -14.41 -24.55 -27.13
C LEU A 231 -14.47 -23.02 -27.02
N GLU A 232 -15.04 -22.34 -28.02
CA GLU A 232 -15.27 -20.89 -27.96
C GLU A 232 -16.25 -20.55 -26.83
N ALA A 233 -17.40 -21.23 -26.81
CA ALA A 233 -18.39 -21.08 -25.72
C ALA A 233 -17.82 -21.45 -24.34
N TYR A 234 -16.89 -22.41 -24.27
CA TYR A 234 -16.20 -22.77 -23.04
C TYR A 234 -15.23 -21.67 -22.58
N ALA A 235 -14.48 -21.06 -23.50
CA ALA A 235 -13.57 -19.96 -23.17
C ALA A 235 -14.35 -18.75 -22.60
N GLU A 236 -15.54 -18.46 -23.17
CA GLU A 236 -16.45 -17.41 -22.69
C GLU A 236 -17.02 -17.64 -21.28
N LEU A 237 -16.95 -18.87 -20.73
CA LEU A 237 -17.34 -19.13 -19.33
C LEU A 237 -16.45 -18.39 -18.33
N CYS A 238 -15.22 -18.07 -18.73
CA CYS A 238 -14.28 -17.35 -17.89
C CYS A 238 -14.51 -15.83 -18.04
N PRO A 239 -14.98 -15.12 -16.99
CA PRO A 239 -15.22 -13.68 -17.06
C PRO A 239 -13.93 -12.84 -17.13
N ARG A 240 -12.76 -13.48 -17.15
CA ARG A 240 -11.43 -12.86 -17.12
C ARG A 240 -10.58 -13.28 -18.32
N ASP A 241 -11.17 -13.94 -19.31
CA ASP A 241 -10.54 -14.32 -20.58
C ASP A 241 -9.19 -15.06 -20.41
N VAL A 242 -9.09 -15.91 -19.38
CA VAL A 242 -7.89 -16.70 -19.05
C VAL A 242 -7.57 -17.74 -20.13
N PHE A 243 -8.59 -18.14 -20.87
CA PHE A 243 -8.53 -19.13 -21.92
C PHE A 243 -8.55 -18.42 -23.28
N THR A 244 -7.61 -18.75 -24.15
CA THR A 244 -7.61 -18.30 -25.55
C THR A 244 -7.83 -19.50 -26.46
N CYS A 245 -8.75 -19.37 -27.40
CA CYS A 245 -9.09 -20.43 -28.34
C CYS A 245 -8.47 -20.13 -29.71
N SER A 246 -7.62 -21.04 -30.19
CA SER A 246 -7.02 -21.00 -31.53
C SER A 246 -7.72 -22.02 -32.43
N ILE A 247 -8.17 -21.59 -33.61
CA ILE A 247 -8.90 -22.42 -34.56
C ILE A 247 -7.98 -23.57 -35.03
N GLY A 248 -8.28 -24.80 -34.58
CA GLY A 248 -7.56 -26.03 -34.95
C GLY A 248 -6.54 -26.53 -33.95
N GLU A 249 -6.07 -25.69 -33.01
CA GLU A 249 -5.09 -26.05 -31.97
C GLU A 249 -5.72 -26.26 -30.59
N GLY A 250 -6.93 -25.72 -30.37
CA GLY A 250 -7.70 -25.92 -29.14
C GLY A 250 -7.69 -24.69 -28.22
N ILE A 251 -7.85 -24.92 -26.92
CA ILE A 251 -7.79 -23.88 -25.89
C ILE A 251 -6.41 -23.91 -25.24
N GLU A 252 -5.85 -22.73 -25.03
CA GLU A 252 -4.62 -22.51 -24.26
C GLU A 252 -4.86 -21.56 -23.09
N VAL A 253 -4.03 -21.66 -22.05
CA VAL A 253 -4.06 -20.75 -20.89
C VAL A 253 -3.07 -19.63 -21.17
N THR A 254 -3.54 -18.39 -21.33
CA THR A 254 -2.69 -17.24 -21.65
C THR A 254 -2.17 -16.52 -20.41
N ASP A 255 -3.04 -16.24 -19.45
CA ASP A 255 -2.66 -15.63 -18.17
C ASP A 255 -3.38 -16.34 -17.01
N GLU A 256 -2.69 -17.29 -16.37
CA GLU A 256 -3.24 -17.93 -15.17
C GLU A 256 -3.53 -16.90 -14.06
N ALA A 257 -2.72 -15.86 -13.91
CA ALA A 257 -2.83 -14.92 -12.81
C ALA A 257 -4.07 -14.01 -12.86
N ALA A 258 -4.75 -13.95 -14.00
CA ALA A 258 -6.02 -13.23 -14.17
C ALA A 258 -7.23 -13.98 -13.58
N CYS A 259 -7.11 -15.30 -13.35
CA CYS A 259 -8.21 -16.13 -12.84
C CYS A 259 -8.59 -15.74 -11.40
N ILE A 260 -9.88 -15.53 -11.18
CA ILE A 260 -10.48 -15.12 -9.90
C ILE A 260 -11.07 -16.30 -9.10
N PHE A 261 -10.81 -17.54 -9.52
CA PHE A 261 -11.40 -18.75 -8.92
C PHE A 261 -12.94 -18.74 -8.88
N CYS A 262 -13.60 -18.26 -9.95
CA CYS A 262 -15.07 -18.31 -10.05
C CYS A 262 -15.62 -19.74 -10.16
N MET A 263 -14.77 -20.71 -10.51
CA MET A 263 -15.10 -22.12 -10.74
C MET A 263 -16.11 -22.39 -11.86
N ASN A 264 -16.43 -21.41 -12.70
CA ASN A 264 -17.32 -21.60 -13.87
C ASN A 264 -16.77 -22.63 -14.86
N CYS A 265 -15.45 -22.70 -15.03
CA CYS A 265 -14.79 -23.71 -15.86
C CYS A 265 -14.87 -25.13 -15.28
N LEU A 266 -15.28 -25.29 -14.02
CA LEU A 266 -15.52 -26.58 -13.38
C LEU A 266 -17.01 -26.87 -13.21
N ALA A 267 -17.88 -26.02 -13.74
CA ALA A 267 -19.31 -26.23 -13.67
C ALA A 267 -19.72 -27.48 -14.46
N ASP A 268 -20.77 -28.15 -14.01
CA ASP A 268 -21.34 -29.28 -14.75
C ASP A 268 -21.94 -28.77 -16.06
N LEU A 269 -21.23 -29.00 -17.17
CA LEU A 269 -21.69 -28.64 -18.49
C LEU A 269 -22.57 -29.75 -19.06
N PRO A 270 -23.54 -29.40 -19.94
CA PRO A 270 -24.39 -30.38 -20.61
C PRO A 270 -23.57 -31.44 -21.38
N ASP A 271 -22.38 -31.06 -21.84
CA ASP A 271 -21.44 -31.95 -22.49
C ASP A 271 -20.45 -32.53 -21.49
N ALA A 272 -20.65 -33.80 -21.13
CA ALA A 272 -19.81 -34.50 -20.16
C ALA A 272 -18.32 -34.59 -20.56
N ARG A 273 -17.99 -34.39 -21.84
CA ARG A 273 -16.60 -34.37 -22.32
C ARG A 273 -15.84 -33.14 -21.82
N LEU A 274 -16.54 -32.03 -21.60
CA LEU A 274 -15.96 -30.76 -21.13
C LEU A 274 -15.72 -30.77 -19.61
N ASN A 275 -16.45 -31.59 -18.85
CA ASN A 275 -16.39 -31.61 -17.37
C ASN A 275 -15.01 -32.05 -16.83
N ASN A 276 -14.17 -32.70 -17.64
CA ASN A 276 -12.82 -33.14 -17.27
C ASN A 276 -11.71 -32.43 -18.06
N LEU A 277 -12.04 -31.35 -18.76
CA LEU A 277 -11.10 -30.65 -19.63
C LEU A 277 -10.05 -29.85 -18.82
N VAL A 278 -10.48 -29.22 -17.73
CA VAL A 278 -9.66 -28.32 -16.92
C VAL A 278 -9.61 -28.79 -15.46
N SER A 279 -8.43 -28.71 -14.87
CA SER A 279 -8.25 -28.77 -13.41
C SER A 279 -7.65 -27.45 -12.93
N VAL A 280 -8.21 -26.92 -11.84
CA VAL A 280 -7.77 -25.65 -11.24
C VAL A 280 -7.34 -25.92 -9.80
N ASP A 281 -6.05 -25.78 -9.54
CA ASP A 281 -5.45 -25.88 -8.21
C ASP A 281 -4.90 -24.53 -7.75
N MET A 282 -4.54 -24.42 -6.46
CA MET A 282 -3.86 -23.25 -5.92
C MET A 282 -2.38 -23.54 -5.70
N SER A 283 -1.50 -22.64 -6.16
CA SER A 283 -0.07 -22.76 -5.90
C SER A 283 0.25 -22.66 -4.40
N THR A 284 1.23 -23.46 -3.98
CA THR A 284 1.76 -23.46 -2.61
C THR A 284 3.02 -22.61 -2.47
N THR A 285 3.68 -22.31 -3.58
CA THR A 285 4.98 -21.63 -3.65
C THR A 285 4.92 -20.24 -4.28
N GLU A 286 3.83 -19.92 -4.99
CA GLU A 286 3.64 -18.66 -5.70
C GLU A 286 2.42 -17.89 -5.21
N PHE A 287 2.63 -16.60 -4.95
CA PHE A 287 1.62 -15.70 -4.44
C PHE A 287 1.67 -14.38 -5.19
N ILE A 288 0.54 -13.72 -5.30
CA ILE A 288 0.46 -12.35 -5.78
C ILE A 288 -0.02 -11.48 -4.63
N LEU A 289 0.68 -10.36 -4.44
CA LEU A 289 0.38 -9.35 -3.45
C LEU A 289 0.03 -8.06 -4.19
N ASP A 290 -1.24 -7.68 -4.13
CA ASP A 290 -1.73 -6.42 -4.68
C ASP A 290 -1.80 -5.40 -3.54
N ILE A 291 -1.07 -4.29 -3.69
CA ILE A 291 -0.88 -3.24 -2.68
C ILE A 291 -1.49 -1.95 -3.21
N GLU A 292 -2.43 -1.41 -2.46
CA GLU A 292 -3.04 -0.10 -2.71
C GLU A 292 -2.72 0.84 -1.55
N GLY A 293 -2.00 1.92 -1.84
CA GLY A 293 -1.59 2.92 -0.88
C GLY A 293 -2.62 4.03 -0.67
N THR A 294 -2.61 4.63 0.52
CA THR A 294 -3.42 5.83 0.83
C THR A 294 -2.86 7.12 0.20
N GLY A 295 -1.65 7.06 -0.37
CA GLY A 295 -0.88 8.21 -0.83
C GLY A 295 0.10 8.76 0.22
N ALA A 296 0.08 8.23 1.45
CA ALA A 296 1.07 8.58 2.47
C ALA A 296 2.47 8.07 2.10
N LEU A 297 2.60 6.83 1.63
CA LEU A 297 3.83 6.23 1.12
C LEU A 297 3.56 5.63 -0.26
N THR A 298 4.59 5.50 -1.10
CA THR A 298 4.46 4.70 -2.32
C THR A 298 4.48 3.21 -1.97
N PRO A 299 3.82 2.35 -2.75
CA PRO A 299 3.83 0.90 -2.48
C PRO A 299 5.23 0.29 -2.42
N ASP A 300 6.15 0.76 -3.26
CA ASP A 300 7.57 0.37 -3.25
C ASP A 300 8.22 0.62 -1.88
N GLN A 301 8.07 1.85 -1.36
CA GLN A 301 8.59 2.23 -0.05
C GLN A 301 7.98 1.39 1.07
N MET A 302 6.68 1.06 0.99
CA MET A 302 6.03 0.20 1.99
C MET A 302 6.67 -1.19 2.03
N VAL A 303 6.93 -1.79 0.87
CA VAL A 303 7.56 -3.11 0.78
C VAL A 303 8.99 -3.08 1.29
N GLN A 304 9.80 -2.09 0.87
CA GLN A 304 11.17 -1.94 1.33
C GLN A 304 11.25 -1.75 2.85
N MET A 305 10.40 -0.89 3.41
CA MET A 305 10.34 -0.64 4.86
C MET A 305 9.89 -1.88 5.61
N ALA A 306 8.89 -2.62 5.10
CA ALA A 306 8.44 -3.85 5.73
C ALA A 306 9.55 -4.92 5.78
N ILE A 307 10.30 -5.10 4.69
CA ILE A 307 11.43 -6.03 4.65
C ILE A 307 12.51 -5.61 5.65
N ARG A 308 12.86 -4.31 5.68
CA ARG A 308 13.82 -3.76 6.64
C ARG A 308 13.40 -4.03 8.09
N ILE A 309 12.14 -3.76 8.44
CA ILE A 309 11.60 -4.01 9.79
C ILE A 309 11.64 -5.51 10.13
N MET A 310 11.29 -6.39 9.20
CA MET A 310 11.36 -7.84 9.40
C MET A 310 12.81 -8.29 9.66
N HIS A 311 13.77 -7.73 8.93
CA HIS A 311 15.19 -8.00 9.11
C HIS A 311 15.68 -7.52 10.48
N GLU A 312 15.35 -6.28 10.88
CA GLU A 312 15.70 -5.71 12.18
C GLU A 312 15.15 -6.56 13.35
N LYS A 313 13.89 -7.01 13.26
CA LYS A 313 13.28 -7.90 14.27
C LYS A 313 13.97 -9.26 14.36
N THR A 314 14.31 -9.85 13.21
CA THR A 314 14.99 -11.14 13.17
C THR A 314 16.41 -11.02 13.75
N ASN A 315 17.10 -9.93 13.45
CA ASN A 315 18.41 -9.64 14.03
C ASN A 315 18.34 -9.39 15.54
N ALA A 316 17.32 -8.68 16.02
CA ALA A 316 17.12 -8.50 17.47
C ALA A 316 16.95 -9.85 18.19
N ILE A 317 16.18 -10.77 17.61
CA ILE A 317 16.02 -12.14 18.15
C ILE A 317 17.37 -12.88 18.13
N LYS A 318 18.10 -12.82 17.01
CA LYS A 318 19.43 -13.44 16.88
C LYS A 318 20.40 -12.92 17.95
N THR A 319 20.46 -11.60 18.15
CA THR A 319 21.35 -10.97 19.13
C THR A 319 20.97 -11.37 20.56
N ASP A 320 19.70 -11.34 20.93
CA ASP A 320 19.25 -11.77 22.27
C ASP A 320 19.58 -13.26 22.52
N LEU A 321 19.39 -14.12 21.51
CA LEU A 321 19.77 -15.53 21.59
C LEU A 321 21.29 -15.72 21.80
N LEU A 322 22.13 -14.98 21.07
CA LEU A 322 23.59 -15.06 21.20
C LEU A 322 24.06 -14.62 22.59
N VAL A 323 23.48 -13.53 23.11
CA VAL A 323 23.75 -13.05 24.47
C VAL A 323 23.38 -14.12 25.51
N ARG A 324 22.20 -14.73 25.39
CA ARG A 324 21.75 -15.76 26.34
C ARG A 324 22.51 -17.07 26.25
N LEU A 325 23.01 -17.43 25.07
CA LEU A 325 23.81 -18.64 24.87
C LEU A 325 25.29 -18.46 25.29
N GLY A 326 25.69 -17.28 25.78
CA GLY A 326 27.06 -16.97 26.18
C GLY A 326 28.06 -16.98 25.01
N ARG A 327 27.56 -16.95 23.76
CA ARG A 327 28.35 -16.90 22.53
C ARG A 327 28.38 -15.47 22.03
N GLN A 328 29.06 -14.58 22.75
CA GLN A 328 29.46 -13.30 22.15
C GLN A 328 30.62 -13.57 21.20
N GLU A 329 30.34 -13.62 19.90
CA GLU A 329 31.34 -13.14 18.94
C GLU A 329 31.46 -11.64 19.18
N ARG A 330 32.64 -11.20 19.64
CA ARG A 330 33.04 -9.80 19.59
C ARG A 330 33.03 -9.38 18.14
N HIS A 331 31.93 -8.79 17.69
CA HIS A 331 31.94 -8.02 16.46
C HIS A 331 31.95 -6.55 16.89
N ASP A 332 33.13 -5.95 16.77
CA ASP A 332 33.29 -4.50 16.79
C ASP A 332 32.29 -3.94 15.77
N SER A 333 31.34 -3.16 16.26
CA SER A 333 30.56 -2.28 15.40
C SER A 333 31.48 -1.10 15.08
N PRO A 334 31.56 -0.62 13.82
CA PRO A 334 32.28 0.62 13.56
C PRO A 334 31.60 1.76 14.31
N ASP A 335 32.40 2.66 14.87
CA ASP A 335 31.92 3.85 15.58
C ASP A 335 30.98 4.68 14.69
N PRO A 336 29.88 5.25 15.21
CA PRO A 336 28.96 6.09 14.43
C PRO A 336 29.59 7.39 13.91
N ASP A 337 30.79 7.75 14.36
CA ASP A 337 31.51 8.98 14.01
C ASP A 337 32.41 8.85 12.76
N GLU A 338 32.53 7.66 12.15
CA GLU A 338 33.25 7.44 10.88
C GLU A 338 32.32 7.36 9.64
N MET A 339 31.18 8.06 9.65
CA MET A 339 30.30 8.22 8.47
C MET A 339 30.08 9.66 8.02
N ASN A 340 31.03 10.56 8.34
CA ASN A 340 31.07 11.93 7.85
C ASN A 340 32.42 12.24 7.16
N ASP A 341 32.76 11.51 6.10
CA ASP A 341 33.76 11.98 5.15
C ASP A 341 33.50 11.40 3.73
N TYR A 342 32.42 11.87 3.11
CA TYR A 342 32.29 11.81 1.65
C TYR A 342 31.79 13.17 1.17
N GLY A 343 32.69 14.14 1.23
CA GLY A 343 32.67 15.37 0.46
C GLY A 343 34.01 15.51 -0.26
N ASP A 344 33.93 15.86 -1.55
CA ASP A 344 35.01 16.30 -2.44
C ASP A 344 35.86 15.23 -3.14
N GLY A 345 35.67 15.13 -4.47
CA GLY A 345 36.66 14.52 -5.36
C GLY A 345 36.12 13.74 -6.56
N LEU A 346 35.18 14.26 -7.33
CA LEU A 346 35.04 13.86 -8.75
C LEU A 346 35.74 14.90 -9.61
N ASP A 347 37.06 14.75 -9.73
CA ASP A 347 37.86 15.29 -10.82
C ASP A 347 38.92 14.24 -11.20
N GLU A 348 38.99 14.00 -12.52
CA GLU A 348 40.08 13.39 -13.28
C GLU A 348 40.20 11.83 -13.39
N ALA A 349 40.03 11.42 -14.66
CA ALA A 349 40.89 10.51 -15.42
C ALA A 349 40.41 9.06 -15.70
N TRP A 350 40.27 8.83 -17.03
CA TRP A 350 40.14 7.60 -17.84
C TRP A 350 38.73 7.07 -18.12
#